data_AF-A0A7J8XJ41-F1
#
_entry.id   AF-A0A7J8XJ41-F1
#
_cell.length_a   1.000
_cell.length_b   1.000
_cell.length_c   1.000
_cell.angle_alpha   90.00
_cell.angle_beta   90.00
_cell.angle_gamma   90.00
#
_symmetry.space_group_name_H-M   'P 1'
#
loop_
_entity.id
_entity.type
_entity.pdbx_description
1 polymer ?
#
loop_
_entity_poly.entity_id
_entity_poly.type
_entity_poly.pdbx_seq_one_letter_code
_entity_poly.pdbx_strand_id
1 'polypeptide(L)' 'MAEQGGLEGSQPVDLSKHPSGIVPTLQNIVSTVNLDCKLDLKQIALQARNAEYNPK' A
#
# COMPACT_ATOMS: atom_id res chain seq x y z
N MET A 1 -9.00 13.74 -23.84
CA MET A 1 -9.12 12.51 -24.64
C MET A 1 -7.79 12.29 -25.34
N ALA A 2 -6.93 11.45 -24.77
CA ALA A 2 -5.85 10.70 -25.40
C ALA A 2 -5.01 10.12 -24.26
N GLU A 3 -5.36 8.89 -23.88
CA GLU A 3 -4.53 7.99 -23.10
C GLU A 3 -3.13 7.87 -23.72
N GLN A 4 -2.10 7.83 -22.89
CA GLN A 4 -0.88 7.06 -23.12
C GLN A 4 -0.05 7.02 -21.83
N GLY A 5 -0.44 6.15 -20.90
CA GLY A 5 0.44 5.64 -19.85
C GLY A 5 0.94 4.27 -20.31
N GLY A 6 2.18 4.21 -20.79
CA GLY A 6 2.78 3.04 -21.43
C GLY A 6 2.77 1.79 -20.56
N LEU A 7 2.42 0.67 -21.18
CA LEU A 7 2.53 -0.68 -20.64
C LEU A 7 4.02 -0.99 -20.39
N GLU A 8 4.46 -0.99 -19.13
CA GLU A 8 5.77 -1.52 -18.75
C GLU A 8 5.83 -3.02 -19.12
N GLY A 9 6.82 -3.38 -19.93
CA GLY A 9 6.96 -4.70 -20.54
C GLY A 9 7.02 -5.83 -19.51
N SER A 10 6.28 -6.90 -19.79
CA SER A 10 6.28 -8.13 -19.00
C SER A 10 7.68 -8.72 -18.95
N GLN A 11 8.36 -8.59 -17.81
CA GLN A 11 9.58 -9.35 -17.54
C GLN A 11 9.27 -10.85 -17.57
N PRO A 12 10.18 -11.70 -18.07
CA PRO A 12 9.95 -13.13 -18.16
C PRO A 12 9.73 -13.73 -16.77
N VAL A 13 8.70 -14.58 -16.63
CA VAL A 13 8.39 -15.27 -15.38
C VAL A 13 9.45 -16.32 -15.11
N ASP A 14 10.05 -16.27 -13.91
CA ASP A 14 10.97 -17.30 -13.44
C ASP A 14 10.21 -18.61 -13.15
N LEU A 15 10.26 -19.54 -14.09
CA LEU A 15 9.57 -20.83 -14.01
C LEU A 15 10.14 -21.74 -12.90
N SER A 16 11.33 -21.45 -12.36
CA SER A 16 11.84 -22.18 -11.20
C SER A 16 11.10 -21.81 -9.91
N LYS A 17 10.64 -20.55 -9.81
CA LYS A 17 9.86 -20.03 -8.68
C LYS A 17 8.35 -20.13 -8.90
N HIS A 18 7.91 -20.00 -10.16
CA HIS A 18 6.52 -20.07 -10.58
C HIS A 18 6.35 -21.10 -11.70
N PRO A 19 6.32 -22.41 -11.38
CA PRO A 19 6.22 -23.48 -12.39
C PRO A 19 4.96 -23.40 -13.26
N SER A 20 3.89 -22.78 -12.77
CA SER A 20 2.65 -22.55 -13.52
C SER A 20 2.77 -21.41 -14.54
N GLY A 21 3.85 -20.64 -14.53
CA GLY A 21 3.99 -19.40 -15.32
C GLY A 21 3.11 -18.25 -14.84
N ILE A 22 2.38 -18.41 -13.73
CA ILE A 22 1.48 -17.41 -13.17
C ILE A 22 2.09 -16.86 -11.88
N VAL A 23 2.23 -15.54 -11.82
CA VAL A 23 2.63 -14.81 -10.60
C VAL A 23 1.39 -14.10 -10.05
N PRO A 24 0.84 -14.54 -8.91
CA PRO A 24 -0.29 -13.84 -8.29
C PRO A 24 0.08 -12.41 -7.90
N THR A 25 -0.82 -11.47 -8.14
CA THR A 25 -0.63 -10.08 -7.73
C THR A 25 -1.10 -9.88 -6.30
N LEU A 26 -0.19 -9.42 -5.43
CA LEU A 26 -0.52 -9.03 -4.06
C LEU A 26 -1.54 -7.87 -4.08
N GLN A 27 -2.69 -8.07 -3.44
CA GLN A 27 -3.79 -7.10 -3.45
C GLN A 27 -3.75 -6.16 -2.24
N ASN A 28 -3.23 -6.62 -1.11
CA ASN A 28 -3.19 -5.86 0.13
C ASN A 28 -2.06 -6.35 1.04
N ILE A 29 -1.49 -5.44 1.83
CA ILE A 29 -0.46 -5.74 2.83
C ILE A 29 -0.81 -5.00 4.12
N VAL A 30 -0.76 -5.69 5.26
CA VAL A 30 -0.95 -5.10 6.58
C VAL A 30 0.40 -5.12 7.31
N SER A 31 0.79 -3.98 7.87
CA SER A 31 2.02 -3.84 8.66
C SER A 31 1.76 -2.97 9.90
N THR A 32 2.55 -3.17 10.94
CA THR A 32 2.46 -2.44 12.21
C THR A 32 3.85 -1.90 12.60
N VAL A 33 3.86 -0.78 13.33
CA VAL A 33 5.08 -0.17 13.87
C VAL A 33 4.80 0.44 15.25
N ASN A 34 5.80 0.44 16.11
CA ASN A 34 5.77 1.16 17.39
C ASN A 34 6.53 2.48 17.25
N LEU A 35 5.87 3.61 17.55
CA LEU A 35 6.47 4.95 17.51
C LEU A 35 7.21 5.33 18.80
N ASP A 36 7.18 4.46 19.82
CA ASP A 36 7.90 4.60 21.08
C ASP A 36 7.63 5.91 21.86
N CYS A 37 6.43 6.47 21.69
CA CYS A 37 6.00 7.67 22.39
C CYS A 37 4.47 7.71 22.59
N LYS A 38 4.01 8.59 23.48
CA LYS A 38 2.58 8.89 23.64
C LYS A 38 2.14 9.88 22.57
N LEU A 39 0.97 9.65 21.99
CA LEU A 39 0.38 10.49 20.95
C LEU A 39 -0.94 11.08 21.44
N ASP A 40 -1.16 12.37 21.16
CA ASP A 40 -2.45 13.01 21.34
C ASP A 40 -3.27 12.90 20.05
N LEU A 41 -4.19 11.94 20.02
CA LEU A 41 -5.01 11.65 18.85
C LEU A 41 -5.93 12.82 18.44
N LYS A 42 -6.35 13.66 19.40
CA LYS A 42 -7.19 14.83 19.10
C LYS A 42 -6.39 15.92 18.39
N GLN A 43 -5.16 16.18 18.86
CA GLN A 43 -4.26 17.14 18.22
C GLN A 43 -3.86 16.68 16.82
N ILE A 44 -3.56 15.39 16.66
CA ILE A 44 -3.24 14.82 15.35
C ILE A 44 -4.41 15.00 14.39
N ALA A 45 -5.62 14.67 14.81
CA ALA A 45 -6.81 14.83 13.96
C ALA A 45 -7.10 16.30 13.58
N LEU A 46 -6.81 17.26 14.47
CA LEU A 46 -7.03 18.68 14.21
C LEU A 46 -6.02 19.26 13.21
N GLN A 47 -4.76 18.80 13.27
CA GLN A 47 -3.66 19.38 12.50
C GLN A 47 -3.38 18.63 11.19
N ALA A 48 -3.65 17.33 11.13
CA ALA A 48 -3.34 16.51 9.96
C ALA A 48 -4.46 16.59 8.92
N ARG A 49 -4.08 16.88 7.67
CA ARG A 49 -5.01 17.10 6.54
C ARG A 49 -5.94 15.91 6.25
N ASN A 50 -5.45 14.69 6.42
CA ASN A 50 -6.13 13.46 6.02
C ASN A 50 -6.23 12.46 7.18
N ALA A 51 -6.46 12.94 8.40
CA ALA A 51 -6.68 12.10 9.56
C ALA A 51 -8.13 12.23 10.04
N GLU A 52 -8.80 11.10 10.26
CA GLU A 52 -10.11 11.06 10.90
C GLU A 52 -9.97 10.42 12.28
N TYR A 53 -10.63 11.01 13.29
CA TYR A 53 -10.67 10.47 14.65
C TYR A 53 -12.09 10.54 15.22
N ASN A 54 -12.72 9.38 15.37
CA ASN A 54 -14.07 9.22 15.95
C ASN A 54 -14.03 8.26 17.16
N PRO A 55 -13.89 8.77 18.40
CA PRO A 55 -13.72 7.93 19.59
C PRO A 55 -15.03 7.43 20.24
N LYS A 56 -16.19 7.61 19.59
CA LYS A 56 -17.50 7.16 20.08
C LYS A 56 -17.92 5.83 19.46
#